data_AF-A0A538QJE7-F1
#
_entry.id   AF-A0A538QJE7-F1
#
_cell.length_a   1.000
_cell.length_b   1.000
_cell.length_c   1.000
_cell.angle_alpha   90.00
_cell.angle_beta   90.00
_cell.angle_gamma   90.00
#
_symmetry.space_group_name_H-M   'P 1'
#
loop_
_entity.id
_entity.type
_entity.pdbx_description
1 polymer ?
#
loop_
_entity_poly.entity_id
_entity_poly.type
_entity_poly.pdbx_seq_one_letter_code
_entity_poly.pdbx_strand_id
1 'polypeptide(L)'
;MRLVALALIAVLAGGCEDEQDTPGGGGIGGAAAEKAARKAECRKLEEHIVRITPRPGGGGPETDPARIQQLVAKVPIEDIEQCAALQEHKDIECMQAAGDVAALRACIPAKKK
;
A
#
# COMPACT_ATOMS: atom_id res chain seq x y z
N MET A 1 -39.24 4.37 -34.97
CA MET A 1 -38.82 3.45 -33.89
C MET A 1 -37.82 2.48 -34.49
N ARG A 2 -36.52 2.66 -34.23
CA ARG A 2 -35.44 1.82 -34.78
C ARG A 2 -34.65 1.24 -33.61
N LEU A 3 -34.70 -0.08 -33.51
CA LEU A 3 -33.81 -0.90 -32.70
C LEU A 3 -32.36 -0.67 -33.15
N VAL A 4 -31.45 -0.43 -32.22
CA VAL A 4 -30.03 -0.74 -32.41
C VAL A 4 -29.58 -1.49 -31.16
N ALA A 5 -29.46 -2.80 -31.35
CA ALA A 5 -28.97 -3.74 -30.37
C ALA A 5 -27.45 -3.65 -30.24
N LEU A 6 -27.01 -3.89 -29.01
CA LEU A 6 -25.71 -4.39 -28.59
C LEU A 6 -24.85 -5.04 -29.69
N ALA A 7 -23.59 -4.63 -29.77
CA ALA A 7 -22.44 -5.54 -29.79
C ALA A 7 -21.15 -4.71 -29.95
N LEU A 8 -20.35 -4.61 -28.89
CA LEU A 8 -18.91 -4.34 -28.97
C LEU A 8 -18.27 -4.73 -27.63
N ILE A 9 -18.16 -6.05 -27.42
CA ILE A 9 -17.17 -6.63 -26.51
C ILE A 9 -16.45 -7.70 -27.33
N ALA A 10 -15.20 -7.41 -27.70
CA ALA A 10 -14.17 -8.39 -28.00
C ALA A 10 -12.83 -7.67 -28.19
N VAL A 11 -12.16 -7.32 -27.08
CA VAL A 11 -10.70 -7.28 -27.04
C VAL A 11 -10.28 -8.15 -25.87
N LEU A 12 -9.61 -9.25 -26.23
CA LEU A 12 -9.01 -10.22 -25.34
C LEU A 12 -7.61 -9.77 -24.92
N ALA A 13 -7.25 -10.20 -23.72
CA ALA A 13 -5.91 -10.48 -23.20
C ALA A 13 -5.08 -9.29 -22.67
N GLY A 14 -5.03 -9.20 -21.33
CA GLY A 14 -4.00 -8.45 -20.62
C GLY A 14 -4.36 -8.08 -19.17
N GLY A 15 -4.68 -9.07 -18.32
CA GLY A 15 -4.66 -9.00 -16.85
C GLY A 15 -5.08 -7.70 -16.17
N CYS A 16 -6.39 -7.50 -16.01
CA CYS A 16 -6.98 -6.74 -14.91
C CYS A 16 -8.28 -7.46 -14.55
N GLU A 17 -8.25 -8.37 -13.58
CA GLU A 17 -9.46 -8.71 -12.82
C GLU A 17 -9.87 -7.45 -12.06
N ASP A 18 -10.63 -6.59 -12.74
CA ASP A 18 -11.43 -5.53 -12.14
C ASP A 18 -12.69 -6.20 -11.61
N GLU A 19 -12.61 -6.71 -10.38
CA GLU A 19 -13.72 -7.33 -9.68
C GLU A 19 -14.76 -6.23 -9.37
N GLN A 20 -15.83 -6.25 -10.16
CA GLN A 20 -16.92 -5.29 -10.18
C GLN A 20 -17.54 -5.08 -8.80
N ASP A 21 -17.57 -3.81 -8.38
CA ASP A 21 -18.47 -3.24 -7.38
C ASP A 21 -19.90 -3.79 -7.51
N THR A 22 -20.33 -4.58 -6.52
CA THR A 22 -21.75 -4.86 -6.29
C THR A 22 -22.17 -4.16 -4.98
N PRO A 23 -23.12 -3.20 -5.03
CA PRO A 23 -23.59 -2.51 -3.84
C PRO A 23 -24.65 -3.36 -3.12
N GLY A 24 -24.33 -3.85 -1.93
CA GLY A 24 -25.30 -4.30 -0.94
C GLY A 24 -25.30 -5.80 -0.63
N GLY A 25 -25.09 -6.13 0.65
CA GLY A 25 -25.28 -7.48 1.21
C GLY A 25 -24.04 -7.96 1.94
N GLY A 26 -24.15 -8.13 3.27
CA GLY A 26 -23.02 -8.40 4.15
C GLY A 26 -22.25 -9.69 3.83
N GLY A 27 -20.94 -9.64 4.10
CA GLY A 27 -20.11 -10.84 4.21
C GLY A 27 -19.31 -11.21 2.96
N ILE A 28 -18.56 -10.28 2.36
CA ILE A 28 -17.32 -10.52 1.60
C ILE A 28 -16.67 -9.19 1.18
N GLY A 29 -17.49 -8.17 0.85
CA GLY A 29 -16.99 -6.84 0.48
C GLY A 29 -16.28 -6.10 1.61
N GLY A 30 -16.63 -6.39 2.87
CA GLY A 30 -15.96 -5.80 4.04
C GLY A 30 -14.50 -6.24 4.19
N ALA A 31 -14.21 -7.52 3.96
CA ALA A 31 -12.85 -8.05 4.11
C ALA A 31 -11.93 -7.59 2.97
N ALA A 32 -12.45 -7.52 1.74
CA ALA A 32 -11.71 -6.97 0.60
C ALA A 32 -11.42 -5.47 0.78
N ALA A 33 -12.43 -4.70 1.20
CA ALA A 33 -12.27 -3.27 1.51
C ALA A 33 -11.31 -3.03 2.67
N GLU A 34 -11.35 -3.85 3.73
CA GLU A 34 -10.44 -3.76 4.87
C GLU A 34 -8.99 -4.12 4.45
N LYS A 35 -8.81 -5.16 3.61
CA LYS A 35 -7.50 -5.49 3.05
C LYS A 35 -6.96 -4.36 2.17
N ALA A 36 -7.81 -3.73 1.36
CA ALA A 36 -7.43 -2.59 0.53
C ALA A 36 -7.02 -1.37 1.38
N ALA A 37 -7.77 -1.09 2.46
CA ALA A 37 -7.44 -0.02 3.42
C ALA A 37 -6.08 -0.25 4.08
N ARG A 38 -5.81 -1.48 4.56
CA ARG A 38 -4.52 -1.84 5.15
C ARG A 38 -3.36 -1.72 4.16
N LYS A 39 -3.55 -2.16 2.91
CA LYS A 39 -2.55 -1.96 1.85
C LYS A 39 -2.24 -0.47 1.61
N ALA A 40 -3.25 0.39 1.67
CA ALA A 40 -3.05 1.83 1.54
C ALA A 40 -2.29 2.44 2.73
N GLU A 41 -2.55 1.97 3.96
CA GLU A 41 -1.80 2.38 5.15
C GLU A 41 -0.34 1.93 5.08
N CYS A 42 -0.08 0.71 4.60
CA CYS A 42 1.27 0.22 4.36
C CYS A 42 2.01 1.03 3.29
N ARG A 43 1.33 1.43 2.22
CA ARG A 43 1.93 2.33 1.23
C ARG A 43 2.30 3.70 1.82
N LYS A 44 1.49 4.24 2.72
CA LYS A 44 1.82 5.48 3.46
C LYS A 44 3.01 5.28 4.40
N LEU A 45 3.12 4.13 5.04
CA LEU A 45 4.26 3.79 5.88
C LEU A 45 5.57 3.73 5.06
N GLU A 46 5.55 3.09 3.89
CA GLU A 46 6.71 3.05 2.99
C GLU A 46 7.14 4.45 2.52
N GLU A 47 6.17 5.32 2.19
CA GLU A 47 6.45 6.71 1.86
C GLU A 47 7.12 7.45 3.03
N HIS A 48 6.64 7.22 4.24
CA HIS A 48 7.23 7.78 5.45
C HIS A 48 8.67 7.28 5.68
N ILE A 49 8.89 5.98 5.53
CA ILE A 49 10.23 5.37 5.64
C ILE A 49 11.20 6.03 4.66
N VAL A 50 10.80 6.22 3.40
CA VAL A 50 11.64 6.89 2.39
C VAL A 50 11.96 8.33 2.80
N ARG A 51 11.00 9.06 3.37
CA ARG A 51 11.16 10.45 3.82
C ARG A 51 12.07 10.60 5.04
N ILE A 52 12.19 9.59 5.90
CA ILE A 52 13.05 9.67 7.09
C ILE A 52 14.40 8.96 6.88
N THR A 53 14.51 8.13 5.84
CA THR A 53 15.74 7.40 5.52
C THR A 53 16.76 8.32 4.84
N PRO A 54 17.98 8.45 5.37
CA PRO A 54 19.04 9.22 4.73
C PRO A 54 19.36 8.68 3.34
N ARG A 55 19.59 9.56 2.37
CA ARG A 55 20.00 9.15 1.03
C ARG A 55 21.39 8.51 1.04
N PRO A 56 21.63 7.48 0.20
CA PRO A 56 22.98 6.99 -0.04
C PRO A 56 23.87 8.12 -0.56
N GLY A 57 24.98 8.41 0.15
CA GLY A 57 25.91 9.48 -0.21
C GLY A 57 25.40 10.91 0.06
N GLY A 58 24.26 11.06 0.73
CA GLY A 58 23.73 12.36 1.20
C GLY A 58 23.63 12.41 2.71
N GLY A 59 23.89 13.57 3.30
CA GLY A 59 23.80 13.78 4.76
C GLY A 59 22.38 13.89 5.31
N GLY A 60 21.34 13.62 4.51
CA GLY A 60 19.95 13.83 4.89
C GLY A 60 18.95 13.06 4.02
N PRO A 61 17.66 13.10 4.39
CA PRO A 61 16.60 12.36 3.71
C PRO A 61 16.33 12.84 2.28
N GLU A 62 15.52 12.05 1.54
CA GLU A 62 14.91 12.54 0.30
C GLU A 62 13.75 13.48 0.62
N THR A 63 13.74 14.65 0.00
CA THR A 63 12.72 15.70 0.19
C THR A 63 11.95 15.99 -1.09
N ASP A 64 12.44 15.53 -2.25
CA ASP A 64 11.73 15.68 -3.52
C ASP A 64 10.53 14.72 -3.60
N PRO A 65 9.29 15.23 -3.62
CA PRO A 65 8.10 14.38 -3.67
C PRO A 65 8.04 13.49 -4.91
N ALA A 66 8.56 13.94 -6.06
CA ALA A 66 8.55 13.12 -7.27
C ALA A 66 9.47 11.91 -7.13
N ARG A 67 10.65 12.11 -6.52
CA ARG A 67 11.61 11.05 -6.27
C ARG A 67 11.18 10.09 -5.17
N ILE A 68 10.53 10.60 -4.12
CA ILE A 68 9.91 9.76 -3.09
C ILE A 68 8.91 8.80 -3.73
N GLN A 69 8.00 9.31 -4.57
CA GLN A 69 7.00 8.46 -5.23
C GLN A 69 7.64 7.42 -6.16
N GLN A 70 8.73 7.76 -6.85
CA GLN A 70 9.49 6.79 -7.65
C GLN A 70 10.15 5.69 -6.80
N LEU A 71 10.59 6.01 -5.58
CA LEU A 71 11.18 5.03 -4.66
C LEU A 71 10.10 4.13 -4.06
N VAL A 72 8.97 4.71 -3.64
CA VAL A 72 7.81 3.95 -3.14
C VAL A 72 7.20 3.06 -4.22
N ALA A 73 7.20 3.50 -5.49
CA ALA A 73 6.74 2.68 -6.61
C ALA A 73 7.62 1.46 -6.89
N LYS A 74 8.87 1.44 -6.38
CA LYS A 74 9.78 0.29 -6.48
C LYS A 74 9.63 -0.70 -5.33
N VAL A 75 8.81 -0.38 -4.32
CA VAL A 75 8.51 -1.32 -3.25
C VAL A 75 7.72 -2.49 -3.85
N PRO A 76 8.21 -3.74 -3.70
CA PRO A 76 7.50 -4.93 -4.14
C PRO A 76 6.09 -4.97 -3.55
N ILE A 77 5.13 -5.48 -4.33
CA ILE A 77 3.75 -5.60 -3.86
C ILE A 77 3.71 -6.58 -2.68
N GLU A 78 4.54 -7.61 -2.70
CA GLU A 78 4.69 -8.61 -1.64
C GLU A 78 5.02 -7.98 -0.29
N ASP A 79 5.86 -6.95 -0.25
CA ASP A 79 6.20 -6.23 0.98
C ASP A 79 4.99 -5.45 1.53
N ILE A 80 4.20 -4.85 0.64
CA ILE A 80 2.93 -4.19 0.99
C ILE A 80 1.91 -5.21 1.50
N GLU A 81 1.85 -6.39 0.91
CA GLU A 81 0.95 -7.46 1.37
C GLU A 81 1.36 -8.03 2.72
N GLN A 82 2.66 -8.20 2.97
CA GLN A 82 3.18 -8.63 4.27
C GLN A 82 2.90 -7.60 5.36
N CYS A 83 3.08 -6.31 5.06
CA CYS A 83 2.69 -5.24 5.97
C CYS A 83 1.18 -5.26 6.24
N ALA A 84 0.34 -5.42 5.21
CA ALA A 84 -1.11 -5.45 5.38
C ALA A 84 -1.60 -6.69 6.16
N ALA A 85 -0.78 -7.75 6.21
CA ALA A 85 -1.03 -8.94 7.00
C ALA A 85 -0.63 -8.81 8.48
N LEU A 86 0.07 -7.72 8.86
CA LEU A 86 0.34 -7.43 10.27
C LEU A 86 -0.98 -7.18 11.00
N GLN A 87 -1.29 -8.06 11.96
CA GLN A 87 -2.52 -7.97 12.75
C GLN A 87 -2.44 -6.85 13.79
N GLU A 88 -1.22 -6.48 14.22
CA GLU A 88 -0.98 -5.47 15.26
C GLU A 88 -0.78 -4.08 14.64
N HIS A 89 -1.89 -3.36 14.41
CA HIS A 89 -1.86 -1.97 13.89
C HIS A 89 -0.96 -1.02 14.69
N LYS A 90 -0.74 -1.30 15.98
CA LYS A 90 0.06 -0.47 16.88
C LYS A 90 1.51 -0.31 16.41
N ASP A 91 2.06 -1.32 15.75
CA ASP A 91 3.43 -1.26 15.22
C ASP A 91 3.49 -0.31 14.02
N ILE A 92 2.48 -0.34 13.15
CA ILE A 92 2.35 0.57 12.01
C ILE A 92 2.19 2.01 12.49
N GLU A 93 1.31 2.25 13.47
CA GLU A 93 1.12 3.58 14.08
C GLU A 93 2.41 4.11 14.71
N CYS A 94 3.15 3.26 15.45
CA CYS A 94 4.44 3.63 16.03
C CYS A 94 5.45 4.01 14.93
N MET A 95 5.57 3.18 13.88
CA MET A 95 6.50 3.43 12.78
C MET A 95 6.15 4.69 12.00
N GLN A 96 4.86 5.02 11.82
CA GLN A 96 4.41 6.26 11.19
C GLN A 96 4.69 7.50 12.05
N ALA A 97 4.71 7.36 13.37
CA ALA A 97 5.06 8.45 14.29
C ALA A 97 6.58 8.67 14.44
N ALA A 98 7.41 7.75 13.94
CA ALA A 98 8.86 7.83 14.08
C ALA A 98 9.46 9.00 13.28
N GLY A 99 10.28 9.83 13.92
CA GLY A 99 10.94 10.98 13.26
C GLY A 99 12.20 10.61 12.46
N ASP A 100 12.79 9.44 12.73
CA ASP A 100 14.00 8.94 12.08
C ASP A 100 14.06 7.41 12.08
N VAL A 101 15.03 6.85 11.35
CA VAL A 101 15.20 5.40 11.19
C VAL A 101 15.51 4.69 12.53
N ALA A 102 16.16 5.35 13.49
CA ALA A 102 16.44 4.76 14.79
C ALA A 102 15.16 4.64 15.63
N ALA A 103 14.32 5.69 15.63
CA ALA A 103 12.99 5.65 16.26
C ALA A 103 12.10 4.59 15.61
N LEU A 104 12.14 4.46 14.28
CA LEU A 104 11.37 3.45 13.56
C LEU A 104 11.77 2.03 13.96
N ARG A 105 13.08 1.76 14.10
CA ARG A 105 13.57 0.45 14.55
C ARG A 105 13.14 0.09 15.97
N ALA A 106 12.91 1.09 16.84
CA ALA A 106 12.40 0.86 18.19
C ALA A 106 10.94 0.38 18.21
N CYS A 107 10.18 0.65 17.15
CA CYS A 107 8.81 0.17 16.99
C CYS A 107 8.71 -1.30 16.56
N ILE A 108 9.79 -1.87 16.01
CA ILE A 108 9.80 -3.27 15.59
C ILE A 108 10.00 -4.12 16.85
N PRO A 109 9.04 -4.97 17.26
CA PRO A 109 9.22 -5.82 18.42
C PRO A 109 10.46 -6.70 18.20
N ALA A 110 11.45 -6.57 19.07
CA ALA A 110 12.58 -7.49 19.08
C ALA A 110 11.99 -8.90 19.20
N LYS A 111 12.19 -9.76 18.20
CA LYS A 111 11.79 -11.17 18.28
C LYS A 111 12.35 -11.70 19.59
N LYS A 112 11.50 -11.89 20.59
CA LYS A 112 11.87 -12.60 21.81
C LYS A 112 12.28 -13.98 21.34
N LYS A 113 13.57 -14.31 21.53
CA LYS A 113 14.08 -15.66 21.31
C LYS A 113 13.31 -16.65 22.18
#